data_AF-A0AAU7XTJ5-F1
#
_entry.id   AF-A0AAU7XTJ5-F1
#
_cell.length_a   1.000
_cell.length_b   1.000
_cell.length_c   1.000
_cell.angle_alpha   90.00
_cell.angle_beta   90.00
_cell.angle_gamma   90.00
#
_symmetry.space_group_name_H-M   'P 1'
#
loop_
_entity.id
_entity.type
_entity.pdbx_description
1 polymer ?
#
loop_
_entity_poly.entity_id
_entity_poly.type
_entity_poly.pdbx_seq_one_letter_code
_entity_poly.pdbx_strand_id
1 'polypeptide(L)'
;MRNSAKIPYGIRNNRLVHISQLTRAERGGRSGCVCPECRTPLEARMGDIVRHYFAHTRGTRPCAGGTETGIHLAAKQLIADRKEIPIPLLQAVLEGKDSLGYKHTESKVIFPGRDRQAVDDTKLEFSLGDIRPDLIVNLGQIEILVEVAVTHFIDAEKQQRLESRGQRCIEIDLGDIPRNLTPADLEEHVFNYQRAYWIVNPRSKRSRQSYVQDSSSRSRRPTNE
;
A
#
# COMPACT_ATOMS: atom_id res chain seq x y z
N MET A 1 32.35 -14.46 -4.99
CA MET A 1 31.79 -13.17 -5.42
C MET A 1 30.49 -12.96 -4.66
N ARG A 2 30.36 -11.94 -3.82
CA ARG A 2 29.08 -11.63 -3.14
C ARG A 2 28.12 -11.11 -4.21
N ASN A 3 27.02 -11.82 -4.44
CA ASN A 3 25.99 -11.43 -5.41
C ASN A 3 25.45 -10.05 -5.03
N SER A 4 25.74 -9.01 -5.83
CA SER A 4 25.04 -7.73 -5.73
C SER A 4 23.57 -7.96 -6.04
N ALA A 5 22.67 -7.33 -5.28
CA ALA A 5 21.25 -7.32 -5.57
C ALA A 5 21.00 -6.90 -7.03
N LYS A 6 20.07 -7.58 -7.71
CA LYS A 6 19.62 -7.26 -9.07
C LYS A 6 18.49 -6.23 -8.99
N ILE A 7 18.86 -4.96 -8.99
CA ILE A 7 17.95 -3.86 -8.69
C ILE A 7 17.13 -3.49 -9.96
N PRO A 8 15.79 -3.42 -9.90
CA PRO A 8 14.96 -3.07 -11.05
C PRO A 8 14.89 -1.57 -11.34
N TYR A 9 14.97 -0.72 -10.30
CA TYR A 9 14.82 0.73 -10.41
C TYR A 9 16.09 1.47 -9.98
N GLY A 10 16.49 2.48 -10.76
CA GLY A 10 17.49 3.46 -10.40
C GLY A 10 16.89 4.86 -10.28
N ILE A 11 17.54 5.76 -9.56
CA ILE A 11 17.13 7.17 -9.49
C ILE A 11 17.96 7.98 -10.48
N ARG A 12 17.30 8.77 -11.32
CA ARG A 12 17.92 9.73 -12.25
C ARG A 12 17.07 10.99 -12.30
N ASN A 13 17.71 12.17 -12.18
CA ASN A 13 17.02 13.47 -12.18
C ASN A 13 15.86 13.52 -11.16
N ASN A 14 16.11 12.98 -9.96
CA ASN A 14 15.14 12.87 -8.88
C ASN A 14 13.88 12.05 -9.21
N ARG A 15 13.93 11.19 -10.24
CA ARG A 15 12.86 10.29 -10.65
C ARG A 15 13.32 8.84 -10.68
N LEU A 16 12.40 7.94 -10.38
CA LEU A 16 12.61 6.50 -10.50
C LEU A 16 12.49 6.11 -11.97
N VAL A 17 13.49 5.38 -12.46
CA VAL A 17 13.59 4.85 -13.81
C VAL A 17 13.77 3.35 -13.72
N HIS A 18 12.88 2.60 -14.38
CA HIS A 18 13.01 1.16 -14.48
C HIS A 18 14.06 0.80 -15.53
N ILE A 19 14.81 -0.28 -15.33
CA ILE A 19 15.86 -0.70 -16.26
C ILE A 19 15.34 -0.94 -17.69
N SER A 20 14.07 -1.33 -17.86
CA SER A 20 13.46 -1.52 -19.18
C SER A 20 13.19 -0.22 -19.95
N GLN A 21 13.23 0.93 -19.28
CA GLN A 21 13.07 2.25 -19.90
C GLN A 21 14.38 2.78 -20.47
N LEU A 22 15.51 2.13 -20.18
CA LEU A 22 16.81 2.50 -20.75
C LEU A 22 16.98 1.90 -22.14
N THR A 23 17.72 2.63 -22.98
CA THR A 23 18.19 2.17 -24.28
C THR A 23 19.54 1.45 -24.15
N ARG A 24 19.95 0.69 -25.18
CA ARG A 24 21.28 0.05 -25.21
C ARG A 24 22.44 1.06 -25.10
N ALA A 25 22.24 2.30 -25.55
CA ALA A 25 23.26 3.36 -25.45
C ALA A 25 23.60 3.70 -23.99
N GLU A 26 22.63 3.52 -23.08
CA GLU A 26 22.73 3.84 -21.65
C GLU A 26 23.26 2.67 -20.80
N ARG A 27 23.64 1.56 -21.44
CA ARG A 27 24.24 0.38 -20.77
C ARG A 27 25.51 0.75 -19.98
N GLY A 28 25.77 0.00 -18.92
CA GLY A 28 26.92 0.21 -18.03
C GLY A 28 26.72 1.45 -17.16
N GLY A 29 27.80 2.17 -16.87
CA GLY A 29 27.74 3.38 -16.04
C GLY A 29 27.16 4.63 -16.73
N ARG A 30 26.65 4.50 -17.97
CA ARG A 30 26.17 5.65 -18.77
C ARG A 30 24.76 6.10 -18.44
N SER A 31 24.00 5.27 -17.72
CA SER A 31 22.62 5.60 -17.34
C SER A 31 22.51 6.86 -16.48
N GLY A 32 23.56 7.18 -15.70
CA GLY A 32 23.53 8.23 -14.68
C GLY A 32 22.63 7.88 -13.48
N CYS A 33 22.18 6.63 -13.36
CA CYS A 33 21.32 6.20 -12.28
C CYS A 33 22.12 5.94 -10.99
N VAL A 34 21.51 6.26 -9.85
CA VAL A 34 22.01 5.92 -8.51
C VAL A 34 21.07 4.97 -7.77
N CYS A 35 21.59 4.24 -6.80
CA CYS A 35 20.83 3.27 -6.00
C CYS A 35 19.75 3.98 -5.17
N PRO A 36 18.49 3.50 -5.18
CA PRO A 36 17.42 4.09 -4.37
C PRO A 36 17.70 4.14 -2.87
N GLU A 37 18.40 3.13 -2.36
CA GLU A 37 18.72 2.99 -0.93
C GLU A 37 20.01 3.74 -0.56
N CYS A 38 21.16 3.30 -1.07
CA CYS A 38 22.46 3.81 -0.64
C CYS A 38 22.99 5.00 -1.46
N ARG A 39 22.26 5.42 -2.50
CA ARG A 39 22.61 6.55 -3.40
C ARG A 39 23.95 6.41 -4.14
N THR A 40 24.60 5.25 -4.10
CA THR A 40 25.83 5.02 -4.88
C THR A 40 25.54 4.76 -6.36
N PRO A 41 26.49 5.05 -7.28
CA PRO A 41 26.27 4.90 -8.72
C PRO A 41 25.97 3.46 -9.17
N LEU A 42 25.03 3.31 -10.10
CA LEU A 42 24.62 2.04 -10.68
C LEU A 42 25.13 1.88 -12.13
N GLU A 43 25.41 0.63 -12.49
CA GLU A 43 25.63 0.17 -13.86
C GLU A 43 24.39 -0.58 -14.38
N ALA A 44 23.90 -0.18 -15.56
CA ALA A 44 22.85 -0.88 -16.28
C ALA A 44 23.40 -2.16 -16.93
N ARG A 45 23.01 -3.33 -16.42
CA ARG A 45 23.38 -4.64 -16.95
C ARG A 45 22.28 -5.14 -17.90
N MET A 46 22.48 -4.88 -19.19
CA MET A 46 21.53 -5.19 -20.26
C MET A 46 22.15 -6.21 -21.23
N GLY A 47 22.07 -7.49 -20.88
CA GLY A 47 22.54 -8.59 -21.73
C GLY A 47 21.38 -9.27 -22.47
N ASP A 48 21.71 -10.04 -23.51
CA ASP A 48 20.70 -10.69 -24.35
C ASP A 48 20.07 -11.94 -23.71
N ILE A 49 20.77 -12.55 -22.73
CA ILE A 49 20.39 -13.83 -22.11
C ILE A 49 19.81 -13.63 -20.71
N VAL A 50 20.43 -12.75 -19.92
CA VAL A 50 20.00 -12.47 -18.54
C VAL A 50 19.11 -11.24 -18.57
N ARG A 51 17.98 -11.29 -17.84
CA ARG A 51 17.10 -10.13 -17.64
C ARG A 51 17.89 -8.87 -17.34
N HIS A 52 17.41 -7.72 -17.81
CA HIS A 52 18.08 -6.46 -17.50
C HIS A 52 17.93 -6.13 -16.01
N TYR A 53 18.98 -5.58 -15.40
CA TYR A 53 18.95 -5.07 -14.03
C TYR A 53 20.02 -3.99 -13.83
N PHE A 54 19.88 -3.21 -12.77
CA PHE A 54 20.96 -2.38 -12.25
C PHE A 54 21.80 -3.14 -11.23
N ALA A 55 23.11 -2.95 -11.31
CA ALA A 55 24.07 -3.41 -10.31
C ALA A 55 24.86 -2.23 -9.78
N HIS A 56 25.35 -2.32 -8.54
CA HIS A 56 26.31 -1.36 -8.03
C HIS A 56 27.58 -1.33 -8.88
N THR A 57 28.09 -0.13 -9.15
CA THR A 57 29.34 0.06 -9.90
C THR A 57 30.49 -0.67 -9.20
N ARG A 58 31.40 -1.25 -9.98
CA ARG A 58 32.59 -1.93 -9.40
C ARG A 58 33.36 -0.99 -8.47
N GLY A 59 33.76 -1.48 -7.30
CA GLY A 59 34.47 -0.70 -6.28
C GLY A 59 33.56 0.08 -5.32
N THR A 60 32.25 0.10 -5.54
CA THR A 60 31.29 0.66 -4.56
C THR A 60 30.81 -0.41 -3.59
N ARG A 61 30.42 -0.01 -2.37
CA ARG A 61 29.84 -0.92 -1.37
C ARG A 61 28.42 -1.30 -1.81
N PRO A 62 28.14 -2.58 -2.10
CA PRO A 62 26.78 -2.99 -2.42
C PRO A 62 25.89 -2.93 -1.18
N CYS A 63 24.64 -2.51 -1.36
CA CYS A 63 23.59 -2.60 -0.35
C CYS A 63 22.61 -3.73 -0.66
N ALA A 64 21.82 -4.13 0.35
CA ALA A 64 20.87 -5.23 0.25
C ALA A 64 19.46 -4.77 -0.13
N GLY A 65 19.00 -3.63 0.39
CA GLY A 65 17.63 -3.12 0.27
C GLY A 65 17.35 -2.27 -0.97
N GLY A 66 18.27 -2.19 -1.94
CA GLY A 66 18.11 -1.36 -3.14
C GLY A 66 16.91 -1.78 -4.00
N THR A 67 16.54 -3.07 -3.96
CA THR A 67 15.40 -3.60 -4.70
C THR A 67 14.08 -3.20 -4.05
N GLU A 68 13.95 -3.44 -2.75
CA GLU A 68 12.77 -3.14 -1.95
C GLU A 68 12.52 -1.63 -1.89
N THR A 69 13.57 -0.84 -1.64
CA THR A 69 13.49 0.63 -1.65
C THR A 69 13.12 1.16 -3.04
N GLY A 70 13.64 0.54 -4.11
CA GLY A 70 13.28 0.90 -5.47
C GLY A 70 11.79 0.69 -5.78
N ILE A 71 11.25 -0.47 -5.39
CA ILE A 71 9.82 -0.79 -5.55
C ILE A 71 8.96 0.16 -4.71
N HIS A 72 9.33 0.40 -3.45
CA HIS A 72 8.66 1.34 -2.55
C HIS A 72 8.51 2.72 -3.18
N LEU A 73 9.64 3.32 -3.57
CA LEU A 73 9.65 4.65 -4.15
C LEU A 73 8.97 4.72 -5.53
N ALA A 74 9.06 3.66 -6.33
CA ALA A 74 8.37 3.59 -7.61
C ALA A 74 6.84 3.58 -7.43
N ALA A 75 6.31 2.85 -6.44
CA ALA A 75 4.89 2.86 -6.11
C ALA A 75 4.40 4.25 -5.68
N LYS A 76 5.15 4.95 -4.81
CA LYS A 76 4.82 6.33 -4.44
C LYS A 76 4.79 7.25 -5.65
N GLN A 77 5.80 7.15 -6.51
CA GLN A 77 5.89 7.96 -7.71
C GLN A 77 4.71 7.69 -8.66
N LEU A 78 4.31 6.43 -8.82
CA LEU A 78 3.13 6.05 -9.63
C LEU A 78 1.85 6.71 -9.12
N ILE A 79 1.58 6.62 -7.82
CA ILE A 79 0.40 7.26 -7.20
C ILE A 79 0.43 8.78 -7.42
N ALA A 80 1.59 9.40 -7.19
CA ALA A 80 1.75 10.84 -7.33
C ALA A 80 1.57 11.31 -8.79
N ASP A 81 2.16 10.60 -9.75
CA ASP A 81 2.08 10.93 -11.18
C ASP A 81 0.67 10.70 -11.75
N ARG A 82 0.03 9.58 -11.38
CA ARG A 82 -1.32 9.23 -11.88
C ARG A 82 -2.41 10.03 -11.20
N LYS A 83 -2.17 10.53 -9.99
CA LYS A 83 -3.20 11.10 -9.10
C LYS A 83 -4.37 10.15 -8.94
N GLU A 84 -4.05 8.88 -8.73
CA GLU A 84 -5.01 7.81 -8.45
C GLU A 84 -4.56 7.06 -7.21
N ILE A 85 -5.49 6.45 -6.48
CA ILE A 85 -5.17 5.46 -5.43
C ILE A 85 -6.15 4.28 -5.48
N PRO A 86 -5.74 3.10 -4.98
CA PRO A 86 -6.69 2.07 -4.61
C PRO A 86 -7.48 2.52 -3.38
N ILE A 87 -8.81 2.36 -3.43
CA ILE A 87 -9.67 2.52 -2.26
C ILE A 87 -10.12 1.13 -1.83
N PRO A 88 -9.72 0.64 -0.65
CA PRO A 88 -10.10 -0.69 -0.23
C PRO A 88 -11.58 -0.79 0.14
N LEU A 89 -12.08 -2.02 0.09
CA LEU A 89 -13.39 -2.40 0.59
C LEU A 89 -13.58 -1.87 2.02
N LEU A 90 -14.71 -1.20 2.25
CA LEU A 90 -15.12 -0.75 3.58
C LEU A 90 -16.42 -1.46 3.95
N GLN A 91 -16.41 -2.21 5.04
CA GLN A 91 -17.57 -2.91 5.57
C GLN A 91 -17.80 -2.55 7.04
N ALA A 92 -19.07 -2.40 7.42
CA ALA A 92 -19.47 -2.48 8.81
C ALA A 92 -19.64 -3.95 9.17
N VAL A 93 -19.02 -4.39 10.26
CA VAL A 93 -19.16 -5.76 10.78
C VAL A 93 -19.84 -5.69 12.15
N LEU A 94 -20.92 -6.45 12.29
CA LEU A 94 -21.69 -6.63 13.51
C LEU A 94 -21.42 -8.04 14.03
N GLU A 95 -20.90 -8.13 15.24
CA GLU A 95 -20.70 -9.41 15.93
C GLU A 95 -21.67 -9.49 17.10
N GLY A 96 -22.45 -10.57 17.17
CA GLY A 96 -23.40 -10.84 18.23
C GLY A 96 -23.28 -12.28 18.73
N LYS A 97 -23.91 -12.56 19.87
CA LYS A 97 -24.18 -13.93 20.33
C LYS A 97 -25.68 -14.11 20.46
N ASP A 98 -26.20 -15.25 20.06
CA ASP A 98 -27.59 -15.60 20.33
C ASP A 98 -27.79 -16.08 21.79
N SER A 99 -29.03 -16.40 22.14
CA SER A 99 -29.41 -16.91 23.46
C SER A 99 -28.76 -18.25 23.81
N LEU A 100 -28.20 -18.97 22.84
CA LEU A 100 -27.48 -20.23 23.01
C LEU A 100 -25.95 -20.03 23.02
N GLY A 101 -25.48 -18.79 22.88
CA GLY A 101 -24.07 -18.42 22.91
C GLY A 101 -23.32 -18.58 21.58
N TYR A 102 -24.00 -18.97 20.49
CA TYR A 102 -23.36 -19.05 19.17
C TYR A 102 -23.06 -17.65 18.65
N LYS A 103 -21.86 -17.48 18.10
CA LYS A 103 -21.44 -16.22 17.49
C LYS A 103 -22.08 -16.06 16.12
N HIS A 104 -22.74 -14.93 15.92
CA HIS A 104 -23.26 -14.50 14.63
C HIS A 104 -22.48 -13.30 14.15
N THR A 105 -22.13 -13.30 12.87
CA THR A 105 -21.44 -12.17 12.22
C THR A 105 -22.24 -11.73 11.02
N GLU A 106 -22.72 -10.50 11.04
CA GLU A 106 -23.31 -9.85 9.87
C GLU A 106 -22.37 -8.76 9.38
N SER A 107 -22.33 -8.56 8.06
CA SER A 107 -21.57 -7.47 7.48
C SER A 107 -22.40 -6.71 6.44
N LYS A 108 -22.17 -5.40 6.37
CA LYS A 108 -22.76 -4.52 5.37
C LYS A 108 -21.66 -3.77 4.66
N VAL A 109 -21.61 -3.90 3.33
CA VAL A 109 -20.71 -3.13 2.47
C VAL A 109 -21.10 -1.66 2.53
N ILE A 110 -20.19 -0.82 3.01
CA ILE A 110 -20.29 0.65 2.97
C ILE A 110 -19.70 1.16 1.66
N PHE A 111 -18.56 0.59 1.24
CA PHE A 111 -17.91 0.92 -0.03
C PHE A 111 -17.31 -0.36 -0.62
N PRO A 112 -17.60 -0.73 -1.88
CA PRO A 112 -17.22 -2.03 -2.46
C PRO A 112 -15.73 -2.19 -2.76
N GLY A 113 -14.93 -1.12 -2.64
CA GLY A 113 -13.56 -1.08 -3.13
C GLY A 113 -13.48 -0.52 -4.56
N ARG A 114 -12.33 0.02 -4.94
CA ARG A 114 -12.06 0.57 -6.27
C ARG A 114 -10.57 0.58 -6.55
N ASP A 115 -10.16 -0.01 -7.66
CA ASP A 115 -8.75 -0.10 -8.05
C ASP A 115 -8.12 1.26 -8.33
N ARG A 116 -8.82 2.09 -9.12
CA ARG A 116 -8.34 3.42 -9.53
C ARG A 116 -9.37 4.48 -9.16
N GLN A 117 -9.13 5.14 -8.03
CA GLN A 117 -9.86 6.34 -7.63
C GLN A 117 -9.00 7.57 -7.93
N ALA A 118 -9.43 8.40 -8.88
CA ALA A 118 -8.82 9.70 -9.11
C ALA A 118 -8.90 10.57 -7.85
N VAL A 119 -7.84 11.32 -7.57
CA VAL A 119 -7.71 12.26 -6.44
C VAL A 119 -7.34 13.65 -6.97
N ASP A 120 -7.68 14.68 -6.19
CA ASP A 120 -7.49 16.07 -6.61
C ASP A 120 -6.01 16.48 -6.53
N ASP A 121 -5.35 16.06 -5.45
CA ASP A 121 -3.97 16.41 -5.14
C ASP A 121 -3.24 15.29 -4.41
N THR A 122 -1.91 15.26 -4.59
CA THR A 122 -0.99 14.31 -3.98
C THR A 122 0.23 15.04 -3.42
N LYS A 123 0.59 14.76 -2.16
CA LYS A 123 1.79 15.31 -1.50
C LYS A 123 2.69 14.17 -1.06
N LEU A 124 3.93 14.17 -1.57
CA LEU A 124 4.96 13.21 -1.20
C LEU A 124 5.69 13.66 0.07
N GLU A 125 5.92 12.73 1.00
CA GLU A 125 6.79 12.89 2.15
C GLU A 125 6.56 14.16 3.00
N PHE A 126 5.29 14.50 3.24
CA PHE A 126 4.89 15.61 4.11
C PHE A 126 4.83 15.16 5.58
N SER A 127 5.24 16.02 6.51
CA SER A 127 5.17 15.75 7.95
C SER A 127 3.89 16.36 8.54
N LEU A 128 3.05 15.51 9.14
CA LEU A 128 1.90 15.92 9.96
C LEU A 128 2.31 15.84 11.43
N GLY A 129 3.21 16.74 11.81
CA GLY A 129 3.87 16.71 13.12
C GLY A 129 4.82 15.52 13.22
N ASP A 130 4.55 14.62 14.15
CA ASP A 130 5.33 13.40 14.39
C ASP A 130 4.99 12.25 13.42
N ILE A 131 3.88 12.31 12.67
CA ILE A 131 3.50 11.27 11.69
C ILE A 131 3.99 11.70 10.31
N ARG A 132 4.83 10.88 9.68
CA ARG A 132 5.27 11.06 8.29
C ARG A 132 4.73 9.89 7.46
N PRO A 133 3.63 10.09 6.72
CA PRO A 133 3.19 9.12 5.74
C PRO A 133 4.05 9.15 4.49
N ASP A 134 3.94 8.08 3.71
CA ASP A 134 4.58 8.03 2.40
C ASP A 134 3.97 9.06 1.45
N LEU A 135 2.63 9.15 1.43
CA LEU A 135 1.88 10.15 0.69
C LEU A 135 0.67 10.66 1.47
N ILE A 136 0.24 11.87 1.14
CA ILE A 136 -1.07 12.41 1.51
C ILE A 136 -1.84 12.66 0.22
N VAL A 137 -3.08 12.20 0.15
CA VAL A 137 -3.96 12.44 -1.00
C VAL A 137 -5.25 13.11 -0.56
N ASN A 138 -5.78 13.99 -1.42
CA ASN A 138 -7.04 14.68 -1.19
C ASN A 138 -8.10 14.22 -2.19
N LEU A 139 -9.25 13.78 -1.67
CA LEU A 139 -10.43 13.41 -2.45
C LEU A 139 -11.63 14.25 -1.98
N GLY A 140 -11.90 15.33 -2.70
CA GLY A 140 -12.79 16.40 -2.26
C GLY A 140 -12.30 17.01 -0.93
N GLN A 141 -13.13 16.92 0.10
CA GLN A 141 -12.79 17.39 1.45
C GLN A 141 -12.14 16.29 2.33
N ILE A 142 -11.86 15.12 1.76
CA ILE A 142 -11.34 13.98 2.50
C ILE A 142 -9.84 13.87 2.26
N GLU A 143 -9.06 14.11 3.31
CA GLU A 143 -7.64 13.78 3.35
C GLU A 143 -7.46 12.29 3.71
N ILE A 144 -6.60 11.59 2.98
CA ILE A 144 -6.23 10.20 3.22
C ILE A 144 -4.70 10.10 3.22
N LEU A 145 -4.15 9.53 4.29
CA LEU A 145 -2.74 9.15 4.37
C LEU A 145 -2.56 7.80 3.69
N VAL A 146 -1.48 7.65 2.93
CA VAL A 146 -1.15 6.41 2.22
C VAL A 146 0.23 5.94 2.65
N GLU A 147 0.32 4.67 3.01
CA GLU A 147 1.56 3.95 3.29
C GLU A 147 1.72 2.82 2.27
N VAL A 148 2.95 2.60 1.82
CA VAL A 148 3.30 1.50 0.92
C VAL A 148 4.18 0.53 1.71
N ALA A 149 3.69 -0.69 1.93
CA ALA A 149 4.41 -1.71 2.67
C ALA A 149 5.12 -2.66 1.70
N VAL A 150 6.45 -2.70 1.75
CA VAL A 150 7.26 -3.63 0.93
C VAL A 150 8.00 -4.67 1.78
N THR A 151 8.41 -4.27 2.97
CA THR A 151 9.07 -5.11 3.99
C THR A 151 8.65 -4.72 5.41
N HIS A 152 8.19 -3.48 5.59
CA HIS A 152 7.73 -2.95 6.86
C HIS A 152 6.30 -2.50 6.69
N PHE A 153 5.45 -2.97 7.58
CA PHE A 153 4.05 -2.57 7.70
C PHE A 153 3.93 -1.56 8.84
N ILE A 154 2.80 -0.85 8.89
CA ILE A 154 2.45 0.02 10.01
C ILE A 154 2.44 -0.83 11.29
N ASP A 155 3.25 -0.40 12.25
CA ASP A 155 3.28 -1.00 13.58
C ASP A 155 2.13 -0.49 14.47
N ALA A 156 1.98 -1.14 15.63
CA ALA A 156 0.93 -0.81 16.59
C ALA A 156 1.04 0.63 17.14
N GLU A 157 2.26 1.16 17.29
CA GLU A 157 2.47 2.51 17.82
C GLU A 157 1.96 3.57 16.82
N LYS A 158 2.35 3.44 15.56
CA LYS A 158 1.91 4.33 14.48
C LYS A 158 0.41 4.19 14.25
N GLN A 159 -0.15 2.97 14.28
CA GLN A 159 -1.59 2.76 14.20
C GLN A 159 -2.34 3.48 15.33
N GLN A 160 -1.90 3.34 16.59
CA GLN A 160 -2.54 4.00 17.73
C GLN A 160 -2.52 5.53 17.59
N ARG A 161 -1.41 6.08 17.08
CA ARG A 161 -1.29 7.52 16.80
C ARG A 161 -2.26 7.98 15.71
N LEU A 162 -2.40 7.23 14.61
CA LEU A 162 -3.39 7.49 13.56
C LEU A 162 -4.82 7.44 14.10
N GLU A 163 -5.14 6.44 14.93
CA GLU A 163 -6.46 6.26 15.53
C GLU A 163 -6.81 7.42 16.48
N SER A 164 -5.90 7.80 17.37
CA SER A 164 -6.09 8.90 18.33
C SER A 164 -6.42 10.23 17.67
N ARG A 165 -5.96 10.43 16.43
CA ARG A 165 -6.18 11.64 15.63
C ARG A 165 -7.33 11.51 14.63
N GLY A 166 -7.92 10.32 14.51
CA GLY A 166 -8.96 10.03 13.53
C GLY A 166 -8.52 10.24 12.08
N GLN A 167 -7.22 10.11 11.80
CA GLN A 167 -6.65 10.32 10.47
C GLN A 167 -6.91 9.08 9.60
N ARG A 168 -7.49 9.28 8.41
CA ARG A 168 -7.73 8.17 7.48
C ARG A 168 -6.39 7.68 6.95
N CYS A 169 -6.15 6.38 7.04
CA CYS A 169 -4.92 5.78 6.55
C CYS A 169 -5.23 4.51 5.75
N ILE A 170 -4.69 4.45 4.54
CA ILE A 170 -4.64 3.25 3.71
C ILE A 170 -3.21 2.74 3.72
N GLU A 171 -3.03 1.44 3.92
CA GLU A 171 -1.77 0.75 3.66
C GLU A 171 -1.92 -0.12 2.43
N ILE A 172 -0.96 -0.02 1.49
CA ILE A 172 -0.89 -0.84 0.28
C ILE A 172 0.20 -1.89 0.48
N ASP A 173 -0.19 -3.15 0.52
CA ASP A 173 0.71 -4.29 0.68
C ASP A 173 1.32 -4.67 -0.67
N LEU A 174 2.65 -4.59 -0.74
CA LEU A 174 3.51 -5.03 -1.85
C LEU A 174 4.59 -6.01 -1.33
N GLY A 175 4.39 -6.64 -0.17
CA GLY A 175 5.40 -7.46 0.51
C GLY A 175 5.71 -8.77 -0.21
N ASP A 176 4.70 -9.38 -0.80
CA ASP A 176 4.74 -10.69 -1.47
C ASP A 176 4.89 -10.59 -3.00
N ILE A 177 4.94 -9.39 -3.58
CA ILE A 177 5.04 -9.25 -5.03
C ILE A 177 6.43 -9.66 -5.54
N PRO A 178 6.54 -10.17 -6.78
CA PRO A 178 7.82 -10.47 -7.40
C PRO A 178 8.76 -9.25 -7.42
N ARG A 179 10.06 -9.46 -7.24
CA ARG A 179 11.03 -8.35 -7.20
C ARG A 179 11.55 -7.92 -8.58
N ASN A 180 11.04 -8.57 -9.63
CA ASN A 180 11.46 -8.41 -11.02
C ASN A 180 10.28 -8.12 -11.94
N LEU A 181 9.41 -7.25 -11.45
CA LEU A 181 8.22 -6.78 -12.15
C LEU A 181 8.61 -5.74 -13.21
N THR A 182 7.83 -5.70 -14.28
CA THR A 182 7.83 -4.54 -15.17
C THR A 182 7.11 -3.36 -14.51
N PRO A 183 7.23 -2.14 -15.04
CA PRO A 183 6.45 -1.01 -14.55
C PRO A 183 4.94 -1.23 -14.64
N ALA A 184 4.48 -1.97 -15.67
CA ALA A 184 3.07 -2.29 -15.84
C ALA A 184 2.58 -3.27 -14.74
N ASP A 185 3.33 -4.34 -14.47
CA ASP A 185 2.96 -5.28 -13.41
C ASP A 185 2.96 -4.60 -12.02
N LEU A 186 3.94 -3.71 -11.76
CA LEU A 186 3.94 -2.92 -10.53
C LEU A 186 2.69 -2.03 -10.45
N GLU A 187 2.32 -1.38 -11.55
CA GLU A 187 1.13 -0.52 -11.62
C GLU A 187 -0.16 -1.32 -11.30
N GLU A 188 -0.29 -2.54 -11.83
CA GLU A 188 -1.41 -3.44 -11.50
C GLU A 188 -1.47 -3.80 -10.02
N HIS A 189 -0.33 -4.07 -9.38
CA HIS A 189 -0.29 -4.36 -7.95
C HIS A 189 -0.60 -3.13 -7.08
N VAL A 190 -0.06 -1.96 -7.44
CA VAL A 190 -0.26 -0.71 -6.68
C VAL A 190 -1.72 -0.26 -6.70
N PHE A 191 -2.41 -0.41 -7.83
CA PHE A 191 -3.80 -0.01 -7.97
C PHE A 191 -4.79 -1.15 -7.74
N ASN A 192 -4.37 -2.30 -7.20
CA ASN A 192 -5.32 -3.35 -6.83
C ASN A 192 -5.91 -3.06 -5.44
N TYR A 193 -7.22 -2.79 -5.36
CA TYR A 193 -7.86 -2.49 -4.08
C TYR A 193 -7.82 -3.63 -3.07
N GLN A 194 -7.62 -4.88 -3.52
CA GLN A 194 -7.51 -6.05 -2.67
C GLN A 194 -6.16 -6.13 -1.94
N ARG A 195 -5.17 -5.35 -2.39
CA ARG A 195 -3.88 -5.16 -1.72
C ARG A 195 -3.87 -3.93 -0.80
N ALA A 196 -4.94 -3.17 -0.77
CA ALA A 196 -5.07 -2.01 0.09
C ALA A 196 -5.91 -2.37 1.33
N TYR A 197 -5.59 -1.74 2.45
CA TYR A 197 -6.31 -1.94 3.71
C TYR A 197 -6.57 -0.62 4.42
N TRP A 198 -7.77 -0.45 4.96
CA TRP A 198 -8.06 0.64 5.88
C TRP A 198 -7.42 0.33 7.23
N ILE A 199 -6.33 1.01 7.55
CA ILE A 199 -5.72 0.94 8.88
C ILE A 199 -6.54 1.76 9.87
N VAL A 200 -6.92 2.98 9.45
CA VAL A 200 -7.85 3.81 10.18
C VAL A 200 -8.84 4.41 9.19
N ASN A 201 -10.12 4.26 9.48
CA ASN A 201 -11.16 5.03 8.82
C ASN A 201 -12.27 5.36 9.84
N PRO A 202 -12.54 6.64 10.12
CA PRO A 202 -13.54 7.03 11.12
C PRO A 202 -14.95 6.51 10.85
N ARG A 203 -15.27 6.13 9.61
CA ARG A 203 -16.56 5.52 9.24
C ARG A 203 -16.64 4.01 9.53
N SER A 204 -15.53 3.37 9.88
CA SER A 204 -15.46 1.94 10.20
C SER A 204 -15.93 1.58 11.61
N LYS A 205 -16.45 2.54 12.40
CA LYS A 205 -16.74 2.29 13.83
C LYS A 205 -17.66 1.08 14.02
N ARG A 206 -17.08 0.04 14.62
CA ARG A 206 -17.73 -1.11 15.29
C ARG A 206 -18.99 -0.64 16.04
N SER A 207 -20.16 -1.05 15.56
CA SER A 207 -21.37 -1.08 16.36
C SER A 207 -21.28 -2.25 17.34
N ARG A 208 -20.65 -2.06 18.50
CA ARG A 208 -20.91 -2.90 19.68
C ARG A 208 -22.19 -2.39 20.33
N GLN A 209 -23.33 -2.69 19.73
CA GLN A 209 -24.60 -2.64 20.44
C GLN A 209 -24.99 -4.08 20.72
N SER A 210 -24.78 -4.48 21.98
CA SER A 210 -25.38 -5.68 22.55
C SER A 210 -26.89 -5.59 22.33
N TYR A 211 -27.41 -6.40 21.42
CA TYR A 211 -28.84 -6.65 21.34
C TYR A 211 -29.24 -7.42 22.60
N VAL A 212 -29.76 -6.69 23.59
CA VAL A 212 -30.60 -7.24 24.64
C VAL A 212 -31.93 -6.51 24.53
N GLN A 213 -32.86 -7.03 23.75
CA GLN A 213 -34.30 -6.87 23.95
C GLN A 213 -34.98 -8.13 23.38
N ASP A 214 -35.38 -9.07 24.23
CA ASP A 214 -36.64 -9.09 24.99
C ASP A 214 -37.76 -9.73 24.16
N SER A 215 -37.84 -11.05 24.24
CA SER A 215 -39.01 -11.82 23.82
C SER A 215 -39.80 -12.28 25.06
N SER A 216 -40.18 -11.33 25.93
CA SER A 216 -41.17 -11.57 26.97
C SER A 216 -42.41 -10.70 26.72
N SER A 217 -43.27 -11.16 25.80
CA SER A 217 -44.74 -11.08 25.90
C SER A 217 -45.43 -11.30 24.56
N ARG A 218 -45.93 -12.52 24.35
CA ARG A 218 -47.26 -12.76 23.75
C ARG A 218 -47.71 -14.17 24.11
N SER A 219 -48.12 -14.31 25.37
CA SER A 219 -49.08 -15.34 25.75
C SER A 219 -50.45 -14.93 25.23
N ARG A 220 -51.09 -15.81 24.45
CA ARG A 220 -52.43 -16.36 24.70
C ARG A 220 -52.85 -17.25 23.52
N ARG A 221 -53.01 -18.55 23.80
CA ARG A 221 -53.87 -19.46 23.02
C ARG A 221 -55.34 -18.95 23.11
N PRO A 222 -56.24 -19.40 22.22
CA PRO A 222 -56.93 -20.66 22.52
C PRO A 222 -56.97 -21.62 21.33
N THR A 223 -56.99 -22.91 21.68
CA THR A 223 -57.56 -24.02 20.93
C THR A 223 -59.02 -23.74 20.57
N ASN A 224 -59.49 -24.21 19.41
CA ASN A 224 -60.78 -24.90 19.30
C ASN A 224 -60.88 -25.66 17.96
N GLU A 225 -61.28 -26.92 18.13
CA GLU A 225 -61.95 -27.87 17.23
C GLU A 225 -61.34 -28.20 15.85
#